data_AF-A0A4R7D095-F1
#
_entry.id   AF-A0A4R7D095-F1
#
_cell.length_a   1.000
_cell.length_b   1.000
_cell.length_c   1.000
_cell.angle_alpha   90.00
_cell.angle_beta   90.00
_cell.angle_gamma   90.00
#
_symmetry.space_group_name_H-M   'P 1'
#
loop_
_entity.id
_entity.type
_entity.pdbx_description
1 polymer ?
#
loop_
_entity_poly.entity_id
_entity_poly.type
_entity_poly.pdbx_seq_one_letter_code
_entity_poly.pdbx_strand_id
1 'polypeptide(L)'
;MKYKIGDLVRFVDEPIEGRITSFQNNDIVGVTDESGFEIPVLVSKITLVHGNMRHVDDEEVKTTSSLASNLPIVERGIYLGIEGEQRDGLAKFFIVNHASFELLVSISETSGNKVTGLFAEKVPRQDFVQFYTANFSTVGKWPTFHIQIIRASMQAHTAKAPIVKEFRVKPLDLIQSKDNDEIMDTKIWRFELDKPEENIGLDKLKDHFISHRPNKR
;
A
#
# COMPACT_ATOMS: atom_id res chain seq x y z
N MET A 1 -5.14 -21.26 -2.04
CA MET A 1 -4.54 -20.88 -3.33
C MET A 1 -3.38 -19.95 -3.05
N LYS A 2 -2.19 -20.23 -3.61
CA LYS A 2 -0.93 -19.55 -3.29
C LYS A 2 -0.76 -18.21 -4.01
N TYR A 3 -1.51 -17.98 -5.09
CA TYR A 3 -1.38 -16.83 -5.98
C TYR A 3 -2.73 -16.12 -6.15
N LYS A 4 -2.70 -14.83 -6.47
CA LYS A 4 -3.85 -13.95 -6.73
C LYS A 4 -3.68 -13.22 -8.07
N ILE A 5 -4.78 -12.77 -8.66
CA ILE A 5 -4.74 -11.88 -9.84
C ILE A 5 -4.04 -10.57 -9.42
N GLY A 6 -3.10 -10.12 -10.24
CA GLY A 6 -2.28 -8.93 -10.03
C GLY A 6 -0.91 -9.22 -9.41
N ASP A 7 -0.68 -10.43 -8.91
CA ASP A 7 0.60 -10.87 -8.37
C ASP A 7 1.69 -10.80 -9.44
N LEU A 8 2.82 -10.17 -9.12
CA LEU A 8 4.03 -10.21 -9.95
C LEU A 8 4.69 -11.57 -9.76
N VAL A 9 4.83 -12.30 -10.85
CA VAL A 9 5.44 -13.62 -10.85
C VAL A 9 6.59 -13.69 -11.84
N ARG A 10 7.63 -14.40 -11.43
CA ARG A 10 8.76 -14.73 -12.29
C ARG A 10 8.64 -16.18 -12.74
N PHE A 11 8.97 -16.42 -13.99
CA PHE A 11 9.01 -17.76 -14.55
C PHE A 11 10.23 -18.50 -13.99
N VAL A 12 10.06 -19.78 -13.66
CA VAL A 12 11.14 -20.58 -13.06
C VAL A 12 12.22 -20.91 -14.08
N ASP A 13 11.81 -21.20 -15.32
CA ASP A 13 12.71 -21.68 -16.38
C ASP A 13 13.25 -20.53 -17.25
N GLU A 14 12.62 -19.35 -17.21
CA GLU A 14 12.88 -18.24 -18.11
C GLU A 14 13.05 -16.93 -17.32
N PRO A 15 13.93 -16.00 -17.74
CA PRO A 15 14.10 -14.70 -17.11
C PRO A 15 12.99 -13.73 -17.51
N ILE A 16 11.74 -14.19 -17.46
CA ILE A 16 10.56 -13.41 -17.81
C ILE A 16 9.76 -13.16 -16.53
N GLU A 17 9.31 -11.92 -16.40
CA GLU A 17 8.41 -11.49 -15.34
C GLU A 17 7.09 -11.02 -15.95
N GLY A 18 6.02 -11.24 -15.22
CA GLY A 18 4.72 -10.72 -15.62
C GLY A 18 3.73 -10.81 -14.48
N ARG A 19 2.52 -10.33 -14.73
CA ARG A 19 1.46 -10.28 -13.73
C ARG A 19 0.38 -11.30 -14.04
N ILE A 20 -0.10 -11.99 -13.01
CA ILE A 20 -1.23 -12.90 -13.17
C ILE A 20 -2.48 -12.10 -13.55
N THR A 21 -3.02 -12.35 -14.72
CA THR A 21 -4.24 -11.69 -15.24
C THR A 21 -5.44 -12.63 -15.25
N SER A 22 -5.23 -13.93 -15.39
CA SER A 22 -6.30 -14.93 -15.42
C SER A 22 -5.93 -16.25 -14.71
N PHE A 23 -6.95 -16.95 -14.22
CA PHE A 23 -6.83 -18.35 -13.76
C PHE A 23 -7.63 -19.23 -14.70
N GLN A 24 -7.00 -20.27 -15.24
CA GLN A 24 -7.62 -21.24 -16.13
C GLN A 24 -7.70 -22.62 -15.45
N ASN A 25 -8.40 -23.55 -16.09
CA ASN A 25 -8.49 -24.93 -15.61
C ASN A 25 -7.12 -25.62 -15.70
N ASN A 26 -6.92 -26.64 -14.86
CA ASN A 26 -5.73 -27.51 -14.90
C ASN A 26 -4.43 -26.84 -14.42
N ASP A 27 -4.53 -25.98 -13.39
CA ASP A 27 -3.41 -25.24 -12.79
C ASP A 27 -2.61 -24.38 -13.80
N ILE A 28 -3.31 -23.82 -14.78
CA ILE A 28 -2.78 -22.84 -15.72
C ILE A 28 -3.17 -21.44 -15.29
N VAL A 29 -2.22 -20.52 -15.30
CA VAL A 29 -2.41 -19.08 -15.07
C VAL A 29 -2.01 -18.29 -16.31
N GLY A 30 -2.79 -17.28 -16.63
CA GLY A 30 -2.40 -16.27 -17.61
C GLY A 30 -1.49 -15.26 -16.95
N VAL A 31 -0.28 -15.10 -17.47
CA VAL A 31 0.70 -14.12 -17.01
C VAL A 31 0.95 -13.13 -18.13
N THR A 32 0.62 -11.86 -17.90
CA THR A 32 0.80 -10.79 -18.88
C THR A 32 2.09 -10.01 -18.59
N ASP A 33 2.93 -9.85 -19.60
CA ASP A 33 4.15 -9.05 -19.55
C ASP A 33 3.86 -7.54 -19.73
N GLU A 34 4.91 -6.72 -19.77
CA GLU A 34 4.79 -5.27 -20.00
C GLU A 34 4.32 -4.91 -21.42
N SER A 35 4.46 -5.83 -22.38
CA SER A 35 4.01 -5.63 -23.76
C SER A 35 2.50 -5.85 -23.94
N GLY A 36 1.83 -6.36 -22.90
CA GLY A 36 0.40 -6.67 -22.94
C GLY A 36 0.09 -8.06 -23.53
N PHE A 37 1.09 -8.91 -23.70
CA PHE A 37 0.91 -10.28 -24.19
C PHE A 37 0.65 -11.25 -23.04
N GLU A 38 -0.47 -11.99 -23.09
CA GLU A 38 -0.82 -12.99 -22.07
C GLU A 38 -0.25 -14.36 -22.42
N ILE A 39 0.65 -14.85 -21.56
CA ILE A 39 1.30 -16.14 -21.68
C ILE A 39 0.64 -17.13 -20.71
N PRO A 40 0.07 -18.25 -21.20
CA PRO A 40 -0.45 -19.30 -20.34
C PRO A 40 0.69 -20.16 -19.78
N VAL A 41 0.80 -20.25 -18.45
CA VAL A 41 1.88 -20.95 -17.75
C VAL A 41 1.32 -21.82 -16.64
N LEU A 42 1.98 -22.94 -16.36
CA LEU A 42 1.64 -23.77 -15.21
C LEU A 42 2.00 -23.07 -13.90
N VAL A 43 1.14 -23.19 -12.89
CA VAL A 43 1.35 -22.65 -11.54
C VAL A 43 2.65 -23.16 -10.89
N SER A 44 3.12 -24.36 -11.27
CA SER A 44 4.39 -24.93 -10.80
C SER A 44 5.63 -24.29 -11.43
N LYS A 45 5.46 -23.55 -12.52
CA LYS A 45 6.54 -22.91 -13.29
C LYS A 45 6.64 -21.41 -13.04
N ILE A 46 5.95 -20.92 -12.02
CA ILE A 46 6.00 -19.53 -11.59
C ILE A 46 6.28 -19.40 -10.10
N THR A 47 6.98 -18.34 -9.72
CA THR A 47 7.27 -17.97 -8.33
C THR A 47 6.84 -16.54 -8.05
N LEU A 48 6.26 -16.31 -6.87
CA LEU A 48 5.82 -14.98 -6.44
C LEU A 48 7.03 -14.10 -6.17
N VAL A 49 7.11 -12.97 -6.88
CA VAL A 49 8.09 -11.92 -6.60
C VAL A 49 7.51 -11.06 -5.48
N HIS A 50 8.02 -11.22 -4.27
CA HIS A 50 7.71 -10.31 -3.16
C HIS A 50 8.66 -9.11 -3.19
N GLY A 51 8.16 -7.99 -2.68
CA GLY A 51 8.85 -6.70 -2.51
C GLY A 51 10.37 -6.74 -2.58
N ASN A 52 10.88 -6.44 -3.78
CA ASN A 52 12.00 -5.54 -4.05
C ASN A 52 11.92 -5.29 -5.55
N MET A 53 11.21 -4.22 -5.95
CA MET A 53 11.27 -3.68 -7.32
C MET A 53 12.62 -2.99 -7.55
N ARG A 54 13.70 -3.72 -7.31
CA ARG A 54 15.05 -3.31 -7.68
C ARG A 54 15.66 -4.47 -8.46
N HIS A 55 15.95 -4.21 -9.72
CA HIS A 55 16.74 -5.12 -10.54
C HIS A 55 18.05 -5.42 -9.78
N VAL A 56 18.51 -6.66 -9.82
CA VAL A 56 19.82 -7.05 -9.25
C VAL A 56 20.97 -6.35 -10.01
N ASP A 57 20.70 -5.78 -11.19
CA ASP A 57 21.65 -4.92 -11.93
C ASP A 57 21.78 -3.49 -11.36
N ASP A 58 20.99 -3.10 -10.36
CA ASP A 58 21.15 -1.85 -9.60
C ASP A 58 21.99 -2.03 -8.31
N GLU A 59 22.63 -3.19 -8.13
CA GLU A 59 23.56 -3.50 -7.04
C GLU A 59 24.94 -2.82 -7.21
N GLU A 60 24.94 -1.54 -7.58
CA GLU A 60 26.07 -0.63 -7.30
C GLU A 60 25.59 0.66 -6.62
N VAL A 61 24.64 0.58 -5.69
CA VAL A 61 24.45 1.67 -4.72
C VAL A 61 24.49 1.14 -3.30
N LYS A 62 25.73 0.90 -2.87
CA LYS A 62 26.27 1.18 -1.54
C LYS A 62 25.31 0.91 -0.37
N THR A 63 25.66 -0.17 0.31
CA THR A 63 25.56 -0.29 1.77
C THR A 63 26.34 0.85 2.45
N THR A 64 25.88 2.09 2.35
CA THR A 64 26.34 3.20 3.20
C THR A 64 25.44 3.28 4.42
N SER A 65 25.64 2.31 5.31
CA SER A 65 25.65 2.62 6.73
C SER A 65 26.72 3.69 6.96
N SER A 66 26.37 4.74 7.71
CA SER A 66 27.18 5.91 8.06
C SER A 66 27.40 6.93 6.92
N LEU A 67 26.65 8.05 6.97
CA LEU A 67 27.00 9.44 6.60
C LEU A 67 25.73 10.23 6.25
N ALA A 68 24.96 10.62 7.27
CA ALA A 68 24.02 11.74 7.20
C ALA A 68 23.60 12.14 8.63
N SER A 69 24.52 12.72 9.40
CA SER A 69 24.25 13.20 10.77
C SER A 69 23.80 14.67 10.82
N ASN A 70 23.45 15.29 9.69
CA ASN A 70 23.09 16.72 9.62
C ASN A 70 21.85 17.05 8.75
N LEU A 71 21.11 16.06 8.25
CA LEU A 71 19.83 16.33 7.60
C LEU A 71 18.73 16.44 8.67
N PRO A 72 17.83 17.45 8.58
CA PRO A 72 16.71 17.54 9.49
C PRO A 72 15.87 16.27 9.40
N ILE A 73 15.57 15.66 10.56
CA ILE A 73 14.76 14.45 10.65
C ILE A 73 13.35 14.80 10.14
N VAL A 74 12.96 14.19 9.03
CA VAL A 74 11.63 14.34 8.45
C VAL A 74 10.68 13.43 9.24
N GLU A 75 9.87 14.06 10.09
CA GLU A 75 9.02 13.33 11.03
C GLU A 75 7.68 12.82 10.46
N ARG A 76 7.28 13.35 9.30
CA ARG A 76 6.01 13.08 8.64
C ARG A 76 6.21 12.76 7.17
N GLY A 77 5.19 12.20 6.53
CA GLY A 77 5.21 11.88 5.11
C GLY A 77 5.10 10.38 4.86
N ILE A 78 4.21 9.71 5.58
CA ILE A 78 3.84 8.33 5.24
C ILE A 78 2.52 8.37 4.49
N TYR A 79 2.52 7.87 3.26
CA TYR A 79 1.37 7.93 2.39
C TYR A 79 0.96 6.54 1.90
N LEU A 80 -0.34 6.38 1.68
CA LEU A 80 -0.86 5.37 0.78
C LEU A 80 -0.96 6.00 -0.62
N GLY A 81 -0.25 5.42 -1.57
CA GLY A 81 -0.25 5.82 -2.97
C GLY A 81 -1.10 4.88 -3.81
N ILE A 82 -1.84 5.42 -4.78
CA ILE A 82 -2.51 4.64 -5.81
C ILE A 82 -2.03 5.10 -7.17
N GLU A 83 -1.39 4.20 -7.92
CA GLU A 83 -0.99 4.40 -9.30
C GLU A 83 -1.96 3.66 -10.23
N GLY A 84 -2.09 4.15 -11.47
CA GLY A 84 -2.82 3.47 -12.52
C GLY A 84 -3.76 4.40 -13.28
N GLU A 85 -4.06 4.05 -14.52
CA GLU A 85 -5.04 4.76 -15.35
C GLU A 85 -6.39 4.04 -15.29
N GLN A 86 -7.47 4.81 -15.10
CA GLN A 86 -8.82 4.23 -15.06
C GLN A 86 -9.18 3.51 -16.37
N ARG A 87 -8.56 3.91 -17.49
CA ARG A 87 -8.73 3.28 -18.80
C ARG A 87 -8.01 1.94 -18.95
N ASP A 88 -6.82 1.81 -18.36
CA ASP A 88 -6.01 0.59 -18.40
C ASP A 88 -6.50 -0.47 -17.41
N GLY A 89 -7.41 -0.06 -16.51
CA GLY A 89 -8.20 -0.97 -15.69
C GLY A 89 -7.49 -1.51 -14.46
N LEU A 90 -6.19 -1.28 -14.26
CA LEU A 90 -5.45 -1.73 -13.07
C LEU A 90 -5.00 -0.57 -12.17
N ALA A 91 -5.31 -0.69 -10.88
CA ALA A 91 -4.86 0.19 -9.82
C ALA A 91 -3.82 -0.56 -8.97
N LYS A 92 -2.67 0.05 -8.76
CA LYS A 92 -1.58 -0.47 -7.91
C LYS A 92 -1.50 0.38 -6.65
N PHE A 93 -1.38 -0.30 -5.50
CA PHE A 93 -1.36 0.34 -4.19
C PHE A 93 0.01 0.25 -3.58
N PHE A 94 0.47 1.37 -3.03
CA PHE A 94 1.80 1.52 -2.47
C PHE A 94 1.75 2.11 -1.07
N ILE A 95 2.71 1.73 -0.24
CA ILE A 95 3.14 2.54 0.90
C ILE A 95 4.33 3.35 0.45
N VAL A 96 4.26 4.66 0.60
CA VAL A 96 5.32 5.60 0.22
C VAL A 96 5.84 6.29 1.47
N ASN A 97 7.14 6.14 1.74
CA ASN A 97 7.78 6.62 2.95
C ASN A 97 8.72 7.79 2.64
N HIS A 98 8.22 9.01 2.76
CA HIS A 98 9.05 10.23 2.69
C HIS A 98 9.74 10.57 4.01
N ALA A 99 9.42 9.85 5.10
CA ALA A 99 9.98 10.13 6.42
C ALA A 99 11.39 9.55 6.58
N SER A 100 12.14 10.10 7.53
CA SER A 100 13.51 9.65 7.86
C SER A 100 13.57 8.39 8.73
N PHE A 101 12.45 7.66 8.87
CA PHE A 101 12.34 6.45 9.67
C PHE A 101 12.21 5.22 8.78
N GLU A 102 12.78 4.09 9.18
CA GLU A 102 12.37 2.81 8.61
C GLU A 102 10.97 2.48 9.14
N LEU A 103 10.12 1.90 8.31
CA LEU A 103 8.76 1.52 8.70
C LEU A 103 8.66 0.01 8.82
N LEU A 104 8.01 -0.46 9.87
CA LEU A 104 7.47 -1.82 9.93
C LEU A 104 5.98 -1.72 9.65
N VAL A 105 5.55 -2.33 8.54
CA VAL A 105 4.21 -2.16 8.00
C VAL A 105 3.48 -3.50 8.02
N SER A 106 2.26 -3.52 8.52
CA SER A 106 1.32 -4.64 8.40
C SER A 106 0.01 -4.13 7.81
N ILE A 107 -0.47 -4.78 6.76
CA ILE A 107 -1.71 -4.44 6.06
C ILE A 107 -2.55 -5.70 5.93
N SER A 108 -3.82 -5.58 6.29
CA SER A 108 -4.80 -6.65 6.20
C SER A 108 -6.08 -6.14 5.56
N GLU A 109 -6.83 -7.01 4.89
CA GLU A 109 -8.21 -6.71 4.50
C GLU A 109 -9.20 -7.10 5.59
N THR A 110 -10.24 -6.29 5.75
CA THR A 110 -11.35 -6.56 6.66
C THR A 110 -12.58 -7.02 5.88
N SER A 111 -13.12 -8.18 6.25
CA SER A 111 -14.38 -8.72 5.72
C SER A 111 -15.31 -9.07 6.88
N GLY A 112 -16.23 -8.16 7.21
CA GLY A 112 -17.06 -8.27 8.42
C GLY A 112 -16.19 -8.19 9.68
N ASN A 113 -16.29 -9.19 10.56
CA ASN A 113 -15.47 -9.28 11.79
C ASN A 113 -14.15 -10.05 11.60
N LYS A 114 -13.82 -10.47 10.38
CA LYS A 114 -12.60 -11.24 10.09
C LYS A 114 -11.59 -10.35 9.38
N VAL A 115 -10.33 -10.58 9.68
CA VAL A 115 -9.18 -9.87 9.12
C VAL A 115 -8.25 -10.88 8.46
N THR A 116 -7.84 -10.62 7.22
CA THR A 116 -6.90 -11.46 6.46
C THR A 116 -5.66 -10.63 6.12
N GLY A 117 -4.47 -11.09 6.52
CA GLY A 117 -3.22 -10.41 6.18
C GLY A 117 -2.97 -10.36 4.68
N LEU A 118 -2.54 -9.21 4.18
CA LEU A 118 -2.17 -8.98 2.78
C LEU A 118 -0.68 -8.69 2.62
N PHE A 119 -0.09 -7.94 3.53
CA PHE A 119 1.28 -7.47 3.43
C PHE A 119 1.89 -7.25 4.81
N ALA A 120 3.15 -7.63 5.00
CA ALA A 120 3.84 -7.47 6.28
C ALA A 120 5.37 -7.38 6.05
N GLU A 121 5.90 -6.18 5.83
CA GLU A 121 7.32 -5.98 5.51
C GLU A 121 7.88 -4.69 6.10
N LYS A 122 9.21 -4.54 5.97
CA LYS A 122 9.93 -3.31 6.29
C LYS A 122 9.99 -2.41 5.06
N VAL A 123 9.67 -1.13 5.21
CA VAL A 123 9.87 -0.11 4.17
C VAL A 123 11.04 0.78 4.58
N PRO A 124 12.14 0.81 3.81
CA PRO A 124 13.28 1.69 4.08
C PRO A 124 12.89 3.18 4.08
N ARG A 125 13.80 4.01 4.58
CA ARG A 125 13.69 5.47 4.55
C ARG A 125 13.71 5.96 3.10
N GLN A 126 12.87 6.93 2.75
CA GLN A 126 12.80 7.50 1.40
C GLN A 126 12.61 6.43 0.33
N ASP A 127 11.66 5.53 0.57
CA ASP A 127 11.40 4.37 -0.28
C ASP A 127 9.91 4.07 -0.36
N PHE A 128 9.51 3.17 -1.25
CA PHE A 128 8.13 2.75 -1.43
C PHE A 128 8.02 1.25 -1.72
N VAL A 129 6.85 0.69 -1.45
CA VAL A 129 6.58 -0.73 -1.72
C VAL A 129 5.14 -0.94 -2.18
N GLN A 130 4.96 -1.77 -3.20
CA GLN A 130 3.64 -2.19 -3.65
C GLN A 130 3.09 -3.26 -2.71
N PHE A 131 1.86 -3.09 -2.22
CA PHE A 131 1.24 -4.06 -1.31
C PHE A 131 -0.06 -4.69 -1.84
N TYR A 132 -0.67 -4.08 -2.87
CA TYR A 132 -1.93 -4.58 -3.41
C TYR A 132 -2.15 -4.13 -4.87
N THR A 133 -3.01 -4.85 -5.59
CA THR A 133 -3.44 -4.50 -6.95
C THR A 133 -4.92 -4.85 -7.09
N ALA A 134 -5.67 -3.99 -7.76
CA ALA A 134 -7.10 -4.20 -8.02
C ALA A 134 -7.53 -3.61 -9.35
N ASN A 135 -8.73 -3.96 -9.80
CA ASN A 135 -9.26 -3.44 -11.07
C ASN A 135 -10.13 -2.19 -10.84
N PHE A 136 -9.96 -1.14 -11.64
CA PHE A 136 -10.77 0.09 -11.55
C PHE A 136 -12.27 -0.14 -11.81
N SER A 137 -12.63 -1.16 -12.59
CA SER A 137 -14.04 -1.54 -12.80
C SER A 137 -14.72 -2.04 -11.52
N THR A 138 -13.95 -2.42 -10.49
CA THR A 138 -14.46 -2.99 -9.24
C THR A 138 -14.19 -2.12 -8.03
N VAL A 139 -13.92 -0.81 -8.18
CA VAL A 139 -13.62 0.13 -7.08
C VAL A 139 -14.60 0.03 -5.91
N GLY A 140 -15.90 -0.08 -6.18
CA GLY A 140 -16.92 -0.23 -5.13
C GLY A 140 -16.76 -1.48 -4.24
N LYS A 141 -16.05 -2.49 -4.75
CA LYS A 141 -15.77 -3.78 -4.10
C LYS A 141 -14.35 -3.90 -3.57
N TRP A 142 -13.50 -2.87 -3.71
CA TRP A 142 -12.16 -2.89 -3.13
C TRP A 142 -12.23 -3.08 -1.60
N PRO A 143 -11.28 -3.82 -1.02
CA PRO A 143 -11.31 -4.12 0.40
C PRO A 143 -11.12 -2.86 1.23
N THR A 144 -11.61 -2.93 2.47
CA THR A 144 -11.18 -1.99 3.51
C THR A 144 -9.87 -2.52 4.08
N PHE A 145 -8.83 -1.70 4.11
CA PHE A 145 -7.54 -2.04 4.66
C PHE A 145 -7.44 -1.64 6.13
N HIS A 146 -6.96 -2.54 6.96
CA HIS A 146 -6.47 -2.25 8.30
C HIS A 146 -4.94 -2.17 8.24
N ILE A 147 -4.42 -0.96 8.43
CA ILE A 147 -3.00 -0.61 8.26
C ILE A 147 -2.41 -0.31 9.63
N GLN A 148 -1.33 -0.99 9.97
CA GLN A 148 -0.53 -0.74 11.17
C GLN A 148 0.91 -0.42 10.76
N ILE A 149 1.43 0.71 11.26
CA ILE A 149 2.78 1.16 10.93
C ILE A 149 3.52 1.55 12.21
N ILE A 150 4.71 1.01 12.39
CA ILE A 150 5.64 1.37 13.46
C ILE A 150 6.86 2.04 12.83
N ARG A 151 7.26 3.18 13.38
CA ARG A 151 8.49 3.87 12.99
C ARG A 151 9.67 3.31 13.78
N ALA A 152 10.74 2.96 13.08
CA ALA A 152 11.98 2.47 13.65
C ALA A 152 13.14 3.38 13.25
N SER A 153 14.02 3.69 14.20
CA SER A 153 15.30 4.35 13.95
C SER A 153 16.30 3.95 15.02
N MET A 154 17.56 3.79 14.60
CA MET A 154 18.70 3.57 15.50
C MET A 154 19.24 4.88 16.10
N GLN A 155 18.75 6.03 15.62
CA GLN A 155 19.08 7.34 16.16
C GLN A 155 18.09 7.72 17.27
N ALA A 156 18.55 8.52 18.23
CA ALA A 156 17.69 9.07 19.26
C ALA A 156 16.58 9.92 18.64
N HIS A 157 15.33 9.61 18.96
CA HIS A 157 14.15 10.32 18.48
C HIS A 157 13.02 10.19 19.52
N THR A 158 12.03 11.08 19.41
CA THR A 158 10.83 10.98 20.24
C THR A 158 9.99 9.81 19.77
N ALA A 159 9.71 8.87 20.68
CA ALA A 159 8.83 7.74 20.40
C ALA A 159 7.43 8.24 20.03
N LYS A 160 6.88 7.71 18.92
CA LYS A 160 5.49 7.95 18.51
C LYS A 160 4.70 6.66 18.65
N ALA A 161 3.41 6.81 18.96
CA ALA A 161 2.51 5.68 18.94
C ALA A 161 2.45 5.05 17.53
N PRO A 162 2.25 3.73 17.42
CA PRO A 162 1.98 3.10 16.14
C PRO A 162 0.80 3.77 15.44
N ILE A 163 0.93 3.96 14.13
CA ILE A 163 -0.18 4.44 13.31
C ILE A 163 -1.08 3.23 13.07
N VAL A 164 -2.35 3.35 13.44
CA VAL A 164 -3.38 2.34 13.18
C VAL A 164 -4.50 3.04 12.42
N LYS A 165 -4.76 2.62 11.18
CA LYS A 165 -5.75 3.24 10.30
C LYS A 165 -6.61 2.18 9.63
N GLU A 166 -7.91 2.43 9.63
CA GLU A 166 -8.83 1.76 8.72
C GLU A 166 -9.01 2.66 7.49
N PHE A 167 -8.66 2.15 6.31
CA PHE A 167 -8.66 2.92 5.07
C PHE A 167 -9.42 2.19 3.97
N ARG A 168 -10.43 2.86 3.42
CA ARG A 168 -11.20 2.38 2.28
C ARG A 168 -11.21 3.45 1.21
N VAL A 169 -10.75 3.10 0.01
CA VAL A 169 -10.84 3.98 -1.15
C VAL A 169 -12.29 4.05 -1.61
N LYS A 170 -12.82 5.26 -1.73
CA LYS A 170 -14.12 5.52 -2.34
C LYS A 170 -13.92 5.95 -3.79
N PRO A 171 -14.89 5.68 -4.68
CA PRO A 171 -14.83 6.17 -6.06
C PRO A 171 -14.58 7.68 -6.18
N LEU A 172 -15.13 8.47 -5.25
CA LEU A 172 -14.97 9.93 -5.22
C LEU A 172 -13.52 10.36 -4.98
N ASP A 173 -12.75 9.56 -4.24
CA ASP A 173 -11.35 9.85 -3.93
C ASP A 173 -10.49 9.80 -5.20
N LEU A 174 -10.88 8.97 -6.18
CA LEU A 174 -10.19 8.77 -7.45
C LEU A 174 -10.58 9.79 -8.54
N ILE A 175 -11.50 10.71 -8.24
CA ILE A 175 -11.84 11.84 -9.12
C ILE A 175 -10.84 12.99 -8.91
N GLN A 176 -10.20 13.05 -7.73
CA GLN A 176 -9.19 14.06 -7.44
C GLN A 176 -8.00 13.93 -8.39
N SER A 177 -7.30 15.04 -8.63
CA SER A 177 -6.08 15.02 -9.44
C SER A 177 -5.00 14.22 -8.73
N LYS A 178 -4.24 13.45 -9.51
CA LYS A 178 -3.01 12.81 -9.04
C LYS A 178 -1.93 13.86 -8.79
N ASP A 179 -1.12 13.64 -7.76
CA ASP A 179 0.09 14.41 -7.47
C ASP A 179 1.31 13.68 -8.01
N ASN A 180 2.35 14.42 -8.41
CA ASN A 180 3.64 13.82 -8.72
C ASN A 180 4.33 13.40 -7.42
N ASP A 181 4.79 12.16 -7.35
CA ASP A 181 5.57 11.67 -6.22
C ASP A 181 7.06 11.67 -6.52
N GLU A 182 7.82 12.33 -5.65
CA GLU A 182 9.26 12.51 -5.82
C GLU A 182 10.04 11.19 -5.66
N ILE A 183 9.53 10.25 -4.86
CA ILE A 183 10.21 8.97 -4.63
C ILE A 183 9.82 7.98 -5.74
N MET A 184 8.55 7.96 -6.15
CA MET A 184 8.08 7.04 -7.19
C MET A 184 8.28 7.53 -8.63
N ASP A 185 8.62 8.81 -8.83
CA ASP A 185 8.72 9.48 -10.14
C ASP A 185 7.50 9.26 -11.04
N THR A 186 6.31 9.19 -10.44
CA THR A 186 5.05 8.96 -11.13
C THR A 186 3.90 9.71 -10.48
N LYS A 187 2.79 9.84 -11.22
CA LYS A 187 1.57 10.48 -10.72
C LYS A 187 0.71 9.48 -9.98
N ILE A 188 0.41 9.77 -8.71
CA ILE A 188 -0.41 8.92 -7.85
C ILE A 188 -1.52 9.72 -7.16
N TRP A 189 -2.62 9.05 -6.83
CA TRP A 189 -3.51 9.54 -5.77
C TRP A 189 -2.82 9.31 -4.43
N ARG A 190 -2.63 10.38 -3.64
CA ARG A 190 -1.87 10.34 -2.39
C ARG A 190 -2.77 10.55 -1.18
N PHE A 191 -2.69 9.64 -0.21
CA PHE A 191 -3.45 9.71 1.05
C PHE A 191 -2.49 9.68 2.24
N GLU A 192 -2.46 10.76 3.03
CA GLU A 192 -1.57 10.87 4.20
C GLU A 192 -2.06 10.00 5.36
N LEU A 193 -1.25 9.02 5.78
CA LEU A 193 -1.59 8.07 6.83
C LEU A 193 -1.19 8.57 8.23
N ASP A 194 -0.18 9.44 8.30
CA ASP A 194 0.35 10.02 9.54
C ASP A 194 -0.19 11.42 9.84
N LYS A 195 -1.27 11.82 9.16
CA LYS A 195 -2.03 13.02 9.50
C LYS A 195 -2.64 12.85 10.91
N PRO A 196 -2.43 13.81 11.83
CA PRO A 196 -3.07 13.77 13.14
C PRO A 196 -4.59 13.80 12.94
N GLU A 197 -5.28 12.89 13.60
CA GLU A 197 -6.74 12.93 13.62
C GLU A 197 -7.14 14.19 14.38
N GLU A 198 -7.74 15.15 13.67
CA GLU A 198 -8.46 16.22 14.33
C GLU A 198 -9.60 15.56 15.09
N ASN A 199 -9.50 15.58 16.41
CA ASN A 199 -10.54 15.12 17.30
C ASN A 199 -11.69 16.16 17.22
N ILE A 200 -12.43 16.12 16.10
CA ILE A 200 -13.71 16.82 15.95
C ILE A 200 -14.60 16.25 17.04
N GLY A 201 -14.67 16.95 18.18
CA GLY A 201 -15.25 16.48 19.43
C GLY A 201 -16.71 16.03 19.29
N LEU A 202 -16.90 14.80 18.78
CA LEU A 202 -18.18 14.11 18.70
C LEU A 202 -18.75 13.89 20.10
N ASP A 203 -17.89 13.86 21.12
CA ASP A 203 -18.29 13.84 22.52
C ASP A 203 -19.02 15.14 22.94
N LYS A 204 -18.62 16.31 22.43
CA LYS A 204 -19.31 17.58 22.72
C LYS A 204 -20.68 17.68 22.05
N LEU A 205 -20.89 17.00 20.91
CA LEU A 205 -22.20 16.97 20.26
C LEU A 205 -23.21 16.15 21.07
N LYS A 206 -22.79 15.04 21.69
CA LYS A 206 -23.69 14.19 22.50
C LYS A 206 -24.22 14.90 23.75
N ASP A 207 -23.39 15.72 24.41
CA ASP A 207 -23.81 16.46 25.61
C ASP A 207 -24.83 17.57 25.32
N HIS A 208 -24.81 18.15 24.11
CA HIS A 208 -25.77 19.18 23.72
C HIS A 208 -27.16 18.63 23.35
N PHE A 209 -27.28 17.35 22.93
CA PHE A 209 -28.57 16.75 22.57
C PHE A 209 -29.35 16.14 23.74
N ILE A 210 -28.73 15.94 24.91
CA ILE A 210 -29.38 15.28 26.06
C ILE A 210 -30.07 16.28 27.02
N SER A 211 -29.80 17.58 26.91
CA SER A 211 -30.31 18.60 27.85
C SER A 211 -31.78 19.01 27.70
N HIS A 212 -32.51 18.51 26.68
CA HIS A 212 -33.87 18.97 26.35
C HIS A 212 -34.98 17.91 26.50
N ARG A 213 -34.81 16.90 27.36
CA ARG A 213 -35.97 16.07 27.76
C ARG A 213 -36.75 16.80 28.88
N PRO A 214 -37.97 17.32 28.63
CA PRO A 214 -38.77 17.88 29.69
C PRO A 214 -39.20 16.74 30.64
N ASN A 215 -38.92 16.92 31.93
CA ASN A 215 -39.38 16.01 32.98
C ASN A 215 -40.91 15.88 32.90
N LYS A 216 -41.38 14.67 32.59
CA LYS A 216 -42.79 14.32 32.65
C LYS A 216 -43.18 14.21 34.13
N ARG A 217 -43.84 15.24 34.64
CA ARG A 217 -44.56 15.23 35.91
C ARG A 217 -45.85 14.43 35.77
#